data_AF-A0A0K8SYG8-F1
#
_entry.id   AF-A0A0K8SYG8-F1
#
_cell.length_a   1.000
_cell.length_b   1.000
_cell.length_c   1.000
_cell.angle_alpha   90.00
_cell.angle_beta   90.00
_cell.angle_gamma   90.00
#
_symmetry.space_group_name_H-M   'P 1'
#
loop_
_entity.id
_entity.type
_entity.pdbx_description
1 polymer ?
#
loop_
_entity_poly.entity_id
_entity_poly.type
_entity_poly.pdbx_seq_one_letter_code
_entity_poly.pdbx_strand_id
1 'polypeptide(L)'
;MGSRAILLAFENYEKARVLFAQTMADMALRSVNVDCMLRCNVMELLLALLNDPSLRVQQNAALAIGRLANNSHEAARIAMFIDILPALLKNIEKRSKYYKKAAMFALRCFAKHSPDLANTLVSTGALEAILICLEEFDSGV
;
A
#
# COMPACT_ATOMS: atom_id res chain seq x y z
N MET A 1 -32.41 -17.98 -11.01
CA MET A 1 -31.54 -17.27 -11.98
C MET A 1 -30.92 -15.99 -11.39
N GLY A 2 -31.67 -15.16 -10.64
CA GLY A 2 -31.13 -13.92 -10.04
C GLY A 2 -29.96 -14.10 -9.07
N SER A 3 -29.98 -15.15 -8.23
CA SER A 3 -28.90 -15.41 -7.26
C SER A 3 -27.53 -15.64 -7.91
N ARG A 4 -27.48 -16.38 -9.01
CA ARG A 4 -26.22 -16.63 -9.75
C ARG A 4 -25.68 -15.35 -10.40
N ALA A 5 -26.55 -14.50 -10.93
CA ALA A 5 -26.14 -13.23 -11.54
C ALA A 5 -25.57 -12.27 -10.50
N ILE A 6 -26.20 -12.20 -9.31
CA ILE A 6 -25.71 -11.40 -8.19
C ILE A 6 -24.33 -11.88 -7.74
N LEU A 7 -24.17 -13.18 -7.47
CA LEU A 7 -22.87 -13.74 -7.07
C LEU A 7 -21.77 -13.44 -8.10
N LEU A 8 -22.06 -13.62 -9.38
CA LEU A 8 -21.12 -13.32 -10.45
C LEU A 8 -20.73 -11.83 -10.48
N ALA A 9 -21.67 -10.91 -10.22
CA ALA A 9 -21.37 -9.48 -10.16
C ALA A 9 -20.39 -9.15 -9.02
N PHE A 10 -20.59 -9.73 -7.82
CA PHE A 10 -19.67 -9.58 -6.69
C PHE A 10 -18.29 -10.17 -6.98
N GLU A 11 -18.22 -11.38 -7.54
CA GLU A 11 -16.96 -12.01 -7.93
C GLU A 11 -16.18 -11.19 -8.97
N ASN A 12 -16.88 -10.66 -9.98
CA ASN A 12 -16.26 -9.82 -11.00
C ASN A 12 -15.74 -8.51 -10.41
N TYR A 13 -16.50 -7.90 -9.49
CA TYR A 13 -16.05 -6.70 -8.80
C TYR A 13 -14.80 -6.95 -7.95
N GLU A 14 -14.75 -8.06 -7.19
CA GLU A 14 -13.54 -8.42 -6.43
C GLU A 14 -12.34 -8.66 -7.34
N LYS A 15 -12.51 -9.44 -8.42
CA LYS A 15 -11.44 -9.70 -9.40
C LYS A 15 -10.91 -8.41 -10.03
N ALA A 16 -11.80 -7.47 -10.35
CA ALA A 16 -11.41 -6.19 -10.93
C ALA A 16 -10.55 -5.36 -9.96
N ARG A 17 -10.89 -5.31 -8.67
CA ARG A 17 -10.10 -4.59 -7.67
C ARG A 17 -8.73 -5.21 -7.44
N VAL A 18 -8.66 -6.55 -7.37
CA VAL A 18 -7.38 -7.28 -7.27
C VAL A 18 -6.50 -6.97 -8.47
N LEU A 19 -7.07 -7.08 -9.68
CA LEU A 19 -6.35 -6.84 -10.92
C LEU A 19 -5.84 -5.40 -10.98
N PHE A 20 -6.69 -4.42 -10.67
CA PHE A 20 -6.30 -3.01 -10.66
C PHE A 20 -5.12 -2.75 -9.72
N ALA A 21 -5.21 -3.19 -8.46
CA ALA A 21 -4.14 -2.98 -7.48
C ALA A 21 -2.83 -3.65 -7.93
N GLN A 22 -2.91 -4.87 -8.48
CA GLN A 22 -1.75 -5.57 -9.02
C GLN A 22 -1.13 -4.83 -10.22
N THR A 23 -1.96 -4.40 -11.17
CA THR A 23 -1.50 -3.66 -12.36
C THR A 23 -0.83 -2.35 -11.96
N MET A 24 -1.39 -1.60 -11.01
CA MET A 24 -0.75 -0.37 -10.50
C MET A 24 0.60 -0.68 -9.83
N ALA A 25 0.68 -1.77 -9.04
CA ALA A 25 1.95 -2.19 -8.46
C ALA A 25 2.99 -2.51 -9.55
N ASP A 26 2.62 -3.24 -10.59
CA ASP A 26 3.54 -3.66 -11.64
C ASP A 26 3.96 -2.49 -12.55
N MET A 27 3.04 -1.58 -12.87
CA MET A 27 3.36 -0.36 -13.62
C MET A 27 4.29 0.57 -12.84
N ALA A 28 4.11 0.66 -11.51
CA ALA A 28 4.95 1.48 -10.63
C ALA A 28 6.41 1.02 -10.54
N LEU A 29 6.75 -0.19 -11.02
CA LEU A 29 8.15 -0.65 -11.10
C LEU A 29 8.99 0.23 -12.03
N ARG A 30 8.37 0.83 -13.06
CA ARG A 30 9.07 1.70 -14.01
C ARG A 30 8.84 3.15 -13.62
N SER A 31 9.92 3.87 -13.28
CA SER A 31 9.85 5.28 -12.87
C SER A 31 9.16 6.18 -13.90
N VAL A 32 9.31 5.88 -15.20
CA VAL A 32 8.65 6.61 -16.30
C VAL A 32 7.12 6.63 -16.23
N ASN A 33 6.51 5.67 -15.53
CA ASN A 33 5.06 5.60 -15.40
C ASN A 33 4.53 6.49 -14.25
N VAL A 34 5.38 6.86 -13.29
CA VAL A 34 4.95 7.45 -12.02
C VAL A 34 4.20 8.76 -12.24
N ASP A 35 4.71 9.67 -13.06
CA ASP A 35 4.05 10.96 -13.32
C ASP A 35 2.66 10.79 -13.94
N CYS A 36 2.51 9.82 -14.85
CA CYS A 36 1.22 9.50 -15.44
C CYS A 36 0.24 8.97 -14.39
N MET A 37 0.70 8.07 -13.52
CA MET A 37 -0.13 7.50 -12.46
C MET A 37 -0.54 8.55 -11.43
N LEU A 38 0.35 9.47 -11.04
CA LEU A 38 0.04 10.55 -10.12
C LEU A 38 -1.02 11.51 -10.70
N ARG A 39 -0.94 11.85 -12.00
CA ARG A 39 -1.98 12.64 -12.68
C ARG A 39 -3.35 11.96 -12.73
N CYS A 40 -3.39 10.64 -12.60
CA CYS A 40 -4.61 9.86 -12.54
C CYS A 40 -5.12 9.62 -11.11
N ASN A 41 -4.60 10.34 -10.11
CA ASN A 41 -4.98 10.21 -8.69
C ASN A 41 -4.85 8.77 -8.17
N VAL A 42 -3.79 8.07 -8.59
CA VAL A 42 -3.57 6.69 -8.15
C VAL A 42 -3.41 6.59 -6.63
N MET A 43 -2.88 7.61 -5.97
CA MET A 43 -2.57 7.58 -4.54
C MET A 43 -3.85 7.51 -3.69
N GLU A 44 -4.87 8.29 -4.04
CA GLU A 44 -6.18 8.31 -3.40
C GLU A 44 -6.93 7.00 -3.62
N LEU A 45 -6.84 6.44 -4.83
CA LEU A 45 -7.42 5.13 -5.14
C LEU A 45 -6.74 4.03 -4.31
N LEU A 46 -5.40 4.02 -4.25
CA LEU A 46 -4.65 3.03 -3.47
C LEU A 46 -4.92 3.17 -1.96
N LEU A 47 -5.08 4.40 -1.45
CA LEU A 47 -5.50 4.66 -0.07
C LEU A 47 -6.84 3.99 0.25
N ALA A 48 -7.83 4.12 -0.62
CA ALA A 48 -9.12 3.44 -0.44
C ALA A 48 -8.95 1.91 -0.41
N LEU A 49 -8.08 1.37 -1.27
CA LEU A 49 -7.81 -0.07 -1.37
C LEU A 49 -7.03 -0.66 -0.17
N LEU A 50 -6.35 0.17 0.65
CA LEU A 50 -5.77 -0.30 1.93
C LEU A 50 -6.85 -0.77 2.93
N ASN A 51 -8.09 -0.30 2.76
CA ASN A 51 -9.25 -0.68 3.57
C ASN A 51 -10.16 -1.70 2.86
N ASP A 52 -9.74 -2.27 1.73
CA ASP A 52 -10.54 -3.26 0.99
C ASP A 52 -10.83 -4.51 1.83
N PRO A 53 -12.00 -5.16 1.73
CA PRO A 53 -12.25 -6.41 2.43
C PRO A 53 -11.29 -7.55 2.03
N SER A 54 -10.72 -7.50 0.81
CA SER A 54 -9.80 -8.52 0.31
C SER A 54 -8.36 -8.24 0.74
N LEU A 55 -7.77 -9.15 1.53
CA LEU A 55 -6.37 -9.05 1.97
C LEU A 55 -5.37 -8.96 0.80
N ARG A 56 -5.70 -9.58 -0.35
CA ARG A 56 -4.88 -9.52 -1.56
C ARG A 56 -4.88 -8.12 -2.17
N VAL A 57 -6.03 -7.45 -2.17
CA VAL A 57 -6.17 -6.06 -2.64
C VAL A 57 -5.35 -5.13 -1.75
N GLN A 58 -5.53 -5.25 -0.42
CA GLN A 58 -4.77 -4.45 0.55
C GLN A 58 -3.25 -4.59 0.37
N GLN A 59 -2.77 -5.84 0.24
CA GLN A 59 -1.35 -6.12 0.04
C GLN A 59 -0.83 -5.50 -1.26
N ASN A 60 -1.54 -5.69 -2.37
CA ASN A 60 -1.14 -5.12 -3.65
C ASN A 60 -1.16 -3.59 -3.62
N ALA A 61 -2.11 -2.99 -2.92
CA ALA A 61 -2.19 -1.55 -2.73
C ALA A 61 -0.98 -1.01 -1.94
N ALA A 62 -0.66 -1.64 -0.80
CA ALA A 62 0.52 -1.29 -0.01
C ALA A 62 1.83 -1.41 -0.83
N LEU A 63 1.95 -2.47 -1.63
CA LEU A 63 3.10 -2.68 -2.51
C LEU A 63 3.19 -1.62 -3.61
N ALA A 64 2.06 -1.26 -4.24
CA ALA A 64 2.01 -0.21 -5.26
C ALA A 64 2.43 1.14 -4.69
N ILE A 65 1.91 1.51 -3.52
CA ILE A 65 2.29 2.73 -2.79
C ILE A 65 3.79 2.73 -2.53
N GLY A 66 4.35 1.63 -2.00
CA GLY A 66 5.77 1.52 -1.74
C GLY A 66 6.63 1.67 -3.01
N ARG A 67 6.19 1.12 -4.15
CA ARG A 67 6.90 1.22 -5.44
C ARG A 67 6.84 2.64 -6.01
N LEU A 68 5.68 3.30 -5.94
CA LEU A 68 5.52 4.70 -6.33
C LEU A 68 6.43 5.60 -5.49
N ALA A 69 6.35 5.46 -4.18
CA ALA A 69 7.21 6.16 -3.25
C ALA A 69 8.68 5.84 -3.50
N ASN A 70 9.05 4.61 -3.84
CA ASN A 70 10.43 4.27 -4.12
C ASN A 70 11.02 5.06 -5.30
N ASN A 71 10.18 5.41 -6.28
CA ASN A 71 10.63 6.04 -7.52
C ASN A 71 10.40 7.55 -7.57
N SER A 72 9.63 8.12 -6.62
CA SER A 72 9.29 9.54 -6.63
C SER A 72 9.20 10.13 -5.23
N HIS A 73 9.93 11.22 -5.02
CA HIS A 73 9.80 12.06 -3.82
C HIS A 73 8.39 12.66 -3.72
N GLU A 74 7.80 13.04 -4.85
CA GLU A 74 6.46 13.62 -4.89
C GLU A 74 5.39 12.59 -4.47
N ALA A 75 5.52 11.33 -4.91
CA ALA A 75 4.63 10.27 -4.45
C ALA A 75 4.73 10.07 -2.92
N ALA A 76 5.94 10.16 -2.34
CA ALA A 76 6.12 10.08 -0.90
C ALA A 76 5.50 11.28 -0.16
N ARG A 77 5.65 12.51 -0.69
CA ARG A 77 4.99 13.70 -0.15
C ARG A 77 3.47 13.59 -0.18
N ILE A 78 2.89 13.19 -1.32
CA ILE A 78 1.45 12.99 -1.46
C ILE A 78 0.97 11.96 -0.44
N ALA A 79 1.69 10.85 -0.26
CA ALA A 79 1.33 9.83 0.71
C ALA A 79 1.21 10.38 2.15
N MET A 80 2.09 11.29 2.55
CA MET A 80 1.96 11.93 3.87
C MET A 80 0.77 12.90 3.91
N PHE A 81 0.53 13.63 2.83
CA PHE A 81 -0.54 14.62 2.76
C PHE A 81 -1.95 14.01 2.81
N ILE A 82 -2.15 12.83 2.21
CA ILE A 82 -3.46 12.15 2.17
C ILE A 82 -3.63 11.07 3.25
N ASP A 83 -2.82 11.10 4.31
CA ASP A 83 -2.90 10.14 5.43
C ASP A 83 -2.73 8.66 5.03
N ILE A 84 -1.94 8.37 3.99
CA ILE A 84 -1.58 6.97 3.66
C ILE A 84 -0.82 6.33 4.81
N LEU A 85 0.04 7.08 5.51
CA LEU A 85 0.88 6.50 6.56
C LEU A 85 0.06 5.96 7.74
N PRO A 86 -0.86 6.72 8.38
CA PRO A 86 -1.78 6.16 9.37
C PRO A 86 -2.60 4.98 8.85
N ALA A 87 -3.10 5.05 7.61
CA ALA A 87 -3.89 3.97 7.01
C ALA A 87 -3.07 2.68 6.83
N LEU A 88 -1.81 2.81 6.43
CA LEU A 88 -0.89 1.70 6.20
C LEU A 88 -0.58 0.96 7.52
N LEU A 89 -0.40 1.70 8.61
CA LEU A 89 -0.04 1.18 9.94
C LEU A 89 -1.25 0.67 10.75
N LYS A 90 -2.47 0.98 10.32
CA LYS A 90 -3.69 0.62 11.06
C LYS A 90 -3.84 -0.89 11.25
N ASN A 91 -3.94 -1.32 12.51
CA ASN A 91 -4.06 -2.70 12.96
C ASN A 91 -2.96 -3.61 12.39
N ILE A 92 -1.73 -3.08 12.24
CA ILE A 92 -0.61 -3.78 11.59
C ILE A 92 -0.39 -5.18 12.19
N GLU A 93 -0.54 -5.33 13.50
CA GLU A 93 -0.39 -6.58 14.24
C GLU A 93 -1.33 -7.69 13.75
N LYS A 94 -2.53 -7.34 13.28
CA LYS A 94 -3.54 -8.27 12.77
C LYS A 94 -3.43 -8.52 11.25
N ARG A 95 -2.56 -7.80 10.55
CA ARG A 95 -2.41 -7.94 9.09
C ARG A 95 -1.60 -9.19 8.74
N SER A 96 -1.77 -9.67 7.51
CA SER A 96 -1.00 -10.82 7.01
C SER A 96 0.50 -10.50 6.91
N LYS A 97 1.35 -11.52 7.02
CA LYS A 97 2.81 -11.36 6.84
C LYS A 97 3.20 -10.68 5.52
N TYR A 98 2.45 -10.96 4.46
CA TYR A 98 2.69 -10.37 3.15
C TYR A 98 2.34 -8.87 3.11
N TYR A 99 1.25 -8.47 3.77
CA TYR A 99 0.91 -7.07 3.93
C TYR A 99 1.95 -6.35 4.78
N LYS A 100 2.36 -6.93 5.92
CA LYS A 100 3.42 -6.37 6.79
C LYS A 100 4.70 -6.12 6.00
N LYS A 101 5.16 -7.09 5.22
CA LYS A 101 6.34 -6.94 4.35
C LYS A 101 6.18 -5.80 3.33
N ALA A 102 5.01 -5.68 2.70
CA ALA A 102 4.72 -4.59 1.77
C ALA A 102 4.67 -3.21 2.47
N ALA A 103 4.06 -3.15 3.66
CA ALA A 103 4.01 -1.95 4.47
C ALA A 103 5.41 -1.50 4.90
N MET A 104 6.23 -2.39 5.45
CA MET A 104 7.61 -2.09 5.84
C MET A 104 8.46 -1.61 4.67
N PHE A 105 8.28 -2.23 3.49
CA PHE A 105 8.90 -1.74 2.26
C PHE A 105 8.48 -0.30 1.93
N ALA A 106 7.18 0.03 2.03
CA ALA A 106 6.70 1.40 1.81
C ALA A 106 7.26 2.39 2.84
N LEU A 107 7.30 2.05 4.13
CA LEU A 107 7.90 2.90 5.18
C LEU A 107 9.36 3.25 4.86
N ARG A 108 10.16 2.26 4.47
CA ARG A 108 11.55 2.46 4.03
C ARG A 108 11.63 3.41 2.83
N CYS A 109 10.73 3.25 1.87
CA CYS A 109 10.68 4.07 0.66
C CYS A 109 10.23 5.51 0.91
N PHE A 110 9.45 5.76 1.96
CA PHE A 110 9.14 7.12 2.42
C PHE A 110 10.34 7.76 3.13
N ALA A 111 10.97 7.05 4.07
CA ALA A 111 12.06 7.57 4.91
C ALA A 111 13.31 8.00 4.10
N LYS A 112 13.59 7.35 2.98
CA LYS A 112 14.83 7.59 2.21
C LYS A 112 14.91 8.95 1.52
N HIS A 113 13.78 9.65 1.40
CA HIS A 113 13.66 10.83 0.53
C HIS A 113 14.12 12.11 1.20
N SER A 114 13.80 12.31 2.48
CA SER A 114 14.23 13.49 3.23
C SER A 114 14.18 13.26 4.74
N PRO A 115 14.95 14.03 5.53
CA PRO A 115 14.86 14.01 6.99
C PRO A 115 13.46 14.34 7.51
N ASP A 116 12.74 15.25 6.85
CA ASP A 116 11.39 15.64 7.26
C ASP A 116 10.38 14.49 7.12
N LEU A 117 10.46 13.74 6.01
CA LEU A 117 9.64 12.54 5.81
C LEU A 117 10.02 11.43 6.81
N ALA A 118 11.31 11.27 7.10
CA ALA A 118 11.78 10.34 8.14
C ALA A 118 11.25 10.72 9.54
N ASN A 119 11.27 12.00 9.90
CA ASN A 119 10.73 12.48 11.17
C ASN A 119 9.20 12.29 11.24
N THR A 120 8.50 12.51 10.13
CA THR A 120 7.04 12.26 10.04
C THR A 120 6.69 10.79 10.29
N LEU A 121 7.52 9.87 9.79
CA LEU A 121 7.35 8.43 10.07
C LEU A 121 7.43 8.13 11.56
N VAL A 122 8.47 8.67 12.23
CA VAL A 122 8.65 8.50 13.67
C VAL A 122 7.46 9.07 14.45
N SER A 123 7.00 10.26 14.10
CA SER A 123 5.87 10.90 14.81
C SER A 123 4.52 10.19 14.61
N THR A 124 4.39 9.34 13.58
CA THR A 124 3.14 8.63 13.26
C THR A 124 3.07 7.24 13.88
N GLY A 125 4.05 6.87 14.72
CA GLY A 125 4.10 5.56 15.36
C GLY A 125 4.62 4.44 14.45
N ALA A 126 5.39 4.79 13.41
CA ALA A 126 5.97 3.80 12.51
C ALA A 126 7.01 2.90 13.19
N LEU A 127 7.70 3.40 14.23
CA LEU A 127 8.71 2.64 14.95
C LEU A 127 8.08 1.48 15.73
N GLU A 128 6.97 1.71 16.39
CA GLU A 128 6.19 0.70 17.11
C GLU A 128 5.71 -0.40 16.16
N ALA A 129 5.21 0.00 14.98
CA ALA A 129 4.81 -0.95 13.95
C ALA A 129 6.00 -1.79 13.43
N ILE A 130 7.18 -1.18 13.27
CA ILE A 130 8.41 -1.88 12.87
C ILE A 130 8.82 -2.87 13.96
N LEU A 131 8.80 -2.49 15.23
CA LEU A 131 9.12 -3.37 16.35
C LEU A 131 8.21 -4.60 16.38
N ILE A 132 6.89 -4.41 16.25
CA ILE A 132 5.91 -5.50 16.16
C ILE A 132 6.26 -6.47 15.01
N CYS A 133 6.65 -5.94 13.85
CA CYS A 133 6.99 -6.77 12.70
C CYS A 133 8.34 -7.49 12.84
N LEU A 134 9.28 -6.96 13.64
CA LEU A 134 10.58 -7.59 13.92
C LEU A 134 10.49 -8.71 14.96
N GLU A 135 9.53 -8.63 15.88
CA GLU A 135 9.25 -9.68 16.87
C GLU A 135 8.61 -10.93 16.24
N GLU A 136 8.04 -10.80 15.05
CA GLU A 136 7.48 -11.93 14.32
C GLU A 136 8.56 -12.78 13.66
N PHE A 137 8.64 -14.04 14.06
CA PHE A 137 9.51 -15.02 13.42
C PHE A 137 9.04 -15.29 11.98
N ASP A 138 9.83 -14.88 10.99
CA ASP A 138 9.63 -15.25 9.59
C ASP A 138 10.57 -16.42 9.25
N SER A 139 10.02 -17.63 9.13
CA SER A 139 10.78 -18.84 8.74
C SER A 139 11.21 -18.85 7.27
N GLY A 140 11.03 -17.73 6.54
CA GLY A 140 11.26 -17.58 5.11
C GLY A 140 12.61 -16.95 4.73
N VAL A 141 13.54 -16.82 5.69
CA VAL A 141 14.95 -16.47 5.47
C VAL A 141 15.83 -17.62 5.94
#